data_AF-A0A2E7JIE2-F1
#
_entry.id   AF-A0A2E7JIE2-F1
#
_cell.length_a   1.000
_cell.length_b   1.000
_cell.length_c   1.000
_cell.angle_alpha   90.00
_cell.angle_beta   90.00
_cell.angle_gamma   90.00
#
_symmetry.space_group_name_H-M   'P 1'
#
loop_
_entity.id
_entity.type
_entity.pdbx_description
1 polymer ?
#
loop_
_entity_poly.entity_id
_entity_poly.type
_entity_poly.pdbx_seq_one_letter_code
_entity_poly.pdbx_strand_id
1 'polypeptide(L)' 'MPPIEKDRIERAARIYASNHAAGLALGIAPGSFGRLCRRYGIETPQARKRRHRSEWKRDSLLEIE' A
#
# COMPACT_ATOMS: atom_id res chain seq x y z
N MET A 1 21.56 -2.92 -8.92
CA MET A 1 20.16 -3.30 -9.22
C MET A 1 19.56 -2.16 -10.02
N PRO A 2 18.99 -2.39 -11.21
CA PRO A 2 18.34 -1.33 -11.97
C PRO A 2 17.18 -0.72 -11.16
N PRO A 3 16.87 0.58 -11.35
CA PRO A 3 15.74 1.20 -10.68
C PRO A 3 14.45 0.46 -11.05
N ILE A 4 13.65 0.10 -10.04
CA ILE A 4 12.34 -0.51 -10.27
C ILE A 4 11.43 0.55 -10.87
N GLU A 5 10.85 0.25 -12.03
CA GLU A 5 9.93 1.16 -12.70
C GLU A 5 8.69 1.44 -11.86
N LYS A 6 8.20 2.68 -11.95
CA LYS A 6 7.02 3.15 -11.21
C LYS A 6 5.80 2.24 -11.44
N ASP A 7 5.54 1.82 -12.68
CA ASP A 7 4.40 0.97 -13.04
C ASP A 7 4.39 -0.36 -12.27
N ARG A 8 5.56 -0.99 -12.10
CA ARG A 8 5.69 -2.23 -11.32
C ARG A 8 5.36 -2.01 -9.85
N ILE A 9 5.75 -0.87 -9.29
CA ILE A 9 5.48 -0.51 -7.90
C ILE A 9 3.99 -0.24 -7.71
N GLU A 10 3.34 0.48 -8.63
CA GLU A 10 1.90 0.74 -8.62
C GLU A 10 1.10 -0.56 -8.72
N ARG A 11 1.49 -1.45 -9.62
CA ARG A 11 0.84 -2.75 -9.80
C ARG A 11 0.96 -3.61 -8.55
N ALA A 12 2.15 -3.68 -7.95
CA ALA A 12 2.35 -4.40 -6.70
C ALA A 12 1.54 -3.81 -5.55
N ALA A 13 1.46 -2.48 -5.44
CA ALA A 13 0.66 -1.81 -4.42
C ALA A 13 -0.85 -2.08 -4.56
N ARG A 14 -1.34 -2.26 -5.80
CA ARG A 14 -2.75 -2.58 -6.07
C ARG A 14 -3.09 -4.05 -5.77
N ILE A 15 -2.29 -4.98 -6.29
CA ILE A 15 -2.56 -6.43 -6.25
C ILE A 15 -2.37 -7.00 -4.84
N TYR A 16 -1.32 -6.61 -4.12
CA TYR A 16 -0.98 -7.25 -2.85
C TYR A 16 -1.68 -6.61 -1.65
N ALA A 17 -1.98 -7.45 -0.65
CA ALA A 17 -2.66 -7.03 0.58
C ALA A 17 -1.74 -6.37 1.62
N SER A 18 -0.42 -6.47 1.47
CA SER A 18 0.55 -5.92 2.43
C SER A 18 1.84 -5.47 1.77
N ASN A 19 2.53 -4.52 2.42
CA ASN A 19 3.84 -4.04 1.98
C ASN A 19 4.88 -5.18 1.96
N HIS A 20 4.72 -6.17 2.84
CA HIS A 20 5.57 -7.34 2.92
C HIS A 20 5.44 -8.22 1.66
N ALA A 21 4.20 -8.59 1.30
CA ALA A 21 3.94 -9.40 0.12
C ALA A 21 4.36 -8.66 -1.17
N ALA A 22 4.08 -7.36 -1.25
CA ALA A 22 4.49 -6.54 -2.39
C ALA A 22 6.02 -6.42 -2.53
N GLY A 23 6.74 -6.29 -1.41
CA GLY A 23 8.20 -6.26 -1.40
C GLY A 23 8.80 -7.57 -1.89
N LEU A 24 8.32 -8.70 -1.38
CA LEU A 24 8.77 -10.03 -1.81
C LEU A 24 8.51 -10.27 -3.31
N ALA A 25 7.34 -9.88 -3.81
CA ALA A 25 6.99 -10.03 -5.23
C ALA A 25 7.88 -9.18 -6.17
N LEU A 26 8.41 -8.07 -5.69
CA LEU A 26 9.35 -7.23 -6.42
C LEU A 26 10.82 -7.63 -6.19
N GLY A 27 11.08 -8.67 -5.39
CA GLY A 27 12.43 -9.11 -5.05
C GLY A 27 13.20 -8.11 -4.17
N ILE A 28 12.49 -7.32 -3.36
CA ILE A 28 13.10 -6.35 -2.45
C ILE A 28 12.78 -6.68 -1.00
N ALA A 29 13.58 -6.11 -0.09
CA ALA A 29 13.30 -6.22 1.33
C ALA A 29 11.90 -5.64 1.67
N PRO A 30 11.09 -6.34 2.49
CA PRO A 30 9.74 -5.91 2.89
C PRO A 30 9.64 -4.46 3.38
N GLY A 31 10.65 -4.01 4.15
CA GLY A 31 10.71 -2.65 4.68
C GLY A 31 11.08 -1.56 3.65
N SER A 32 11.54 -1.95 2.47
CA SER A 32 11.90 -1.02 1.39
C SER A 32 10.70 -0.62 0.55
N PHE A 33 9.69 -1.49 0.42
CA PHE A 33 8.51 -1.23 -0.42
C PHE A 33 7.76 0.04 0.00
N GLY A 34 7.54 0.25 1.30
CA GLY A 34 6.88 1.47 1.79
C GLY A 34 7.66 2.75 1.50
N ARG A 35 9.01 2.70 1.52
CA ARG A 35 9.87 3.84 1.15
C ARG A 35 9.79 4.14 -0.35
N LEU A 36 9.76 3.10 -1.18
CA LEU A 36 9.55 3.21 -2.62
C LEU A 36 8.20 3.86 -2.93
N CYS A 37 7.11 3.38 -2.33
CA CYS A 37 5.79 3.98 -2.52
C CYS A 37 5.77 5.48 -2.17
N ARG A 38 6.36 5.88 -1.04
CA ARG A 38 6.47 7.32 -0.68
C ARG A 38 7.26 8.13 -1.69
N ARG A 39 8.38 7.61 -2.19
CA ARG A 39 9.22 8.30 -3.19
C ARG A 39 8.44 8.58 -4.49
N TYR A 40 7.58 7.65 -4.90
CA TYR A 40 6.81 7.76 -6.14
C TYR A 40 5.38 8.30 -5.95
N GLY A 41 4.99 8.69 -4.74
CA GLY A 41 3.64 9.18 -4.43
C GLY A 41 2.54 8.11 -4.52
N ILE A 42 2.90 6.83 -4.36
CA ILE A 42 1.99 5.69 -4.49
C ILE A 42 1.40 5.35 -3.12
N GLU A 43 0.10 5.12 -3.05
CA GLU A 43 -0.55 4.62 -1.83
C GLU A 43 -0.07 3.19 -1.52
N THR A 44 0.36 2.95 -0.29
CA THR A 44 0.76 1.60 0.14
C THR A 44 -0.45 0.72 0.44
N PRO A 45 -0.37 -0.61 0.27
CA PRO A 45 -1.41 -1.55 0.71
C PRO A 45 -1.86 -1.34 2.16
N GLN A 46 -0.92 -1.04 3.06
CA GLN A 46 -1.22 -0.74 4.46
C GLN A 46 -1.98 0.57 4.65
N ALA A 47 -1.62 1.62 3.90
CA ALA A 47 -2.33 2.89 3.93
C ALA A 47 -3.76 2.73 3.43
N ARG A 48 -3.96 2.02 2.31
CA ARG A 48 -5.28 1.65 1.77
C ARG A 48 -6.11 0.89 2.81
N LYS A 49 -5.53 -0.13 3.44
CA LYS A 49 -6.21 -0.93 4.47
C LYS A 49 -6.58 -0.10 5.70
N ARG A 50 -5.75 0.87 6.09
CA ARG A 50 -6.06 1.78 7.20
C ARG A 50 -7.19 2.74 6.82
N ARG A 51 -7.16 3.29 5.60
CA ARG A 51 -8.22 4.15 5.07
C ARG A 51 -9.57 3.42 5.07
N HIS A 52 -9.64 2.21 4.52
CA HIS A 52 -10.86 1.39 4.53
C HIS A 52 -11.39 1.14 5.95
N ARG A 53 -10.51 0.88 6.94
CA ARG A 53 -10.96 0.75 8.34
C ARG A 53 -11.46 2.06 8.93
N SER A 54 -10.81 3.17 8.62
CA SER A 54 -11.24 4.50 9.07
C SER A 54 -12.56 4.92 8.42
N GLU A 55 -12.77 4.55 7.16
CA GLU A 55 -14.04 4.77 6.44
C GLU A 55 -15.17 3.95 7.08
N TRP A 56 -14.96 2.66 7.35
CA TRP A 56 -15.90 1.85 8.13
C TRP A 56 -16.22 2.46 9.49
N LYS A 57 -15.20 2.92 10.22
CA LYS A 57 -15.40 3.52 11.54
C LYS A 57 -16.14 4.86 11.49
N ARG A 58 -16.06 5.60 10.37
CA ARG A 58 -16.84 6.83 10.15
C ARG A 58 -18.28 6.50 9.77
N ASP A 59 -18.49 5.54 8.89
CA ASP A 59 -19.81 5.08 8.44
C ASP A 59 -20.64 4.55 9.62
N SER A 60 -20.05 3.65 10.43
CA SER A 60 -20.70 3.15 11.65
C SER A 60 -20.88 4.20 12.77
N LEU A 61 -20.22 5.36 12.68
CA LEU A 61 -20.46 6.47 13.62
C LEU A 61 -21.63 7.35 13.15
N LEU A 62 -21.80 7.48 11.83
CA LEU A 62 -22.90 8.22 11.20
C LEU A 62 -24.23 7.47 11.25
N GLU A 63 -24.22 6.14 11.39
CA GLU A 63 -25.43 5.33 11.62
C GLU A 63 -25.98 5.42 13.05
N ILE A 64 -25.29 6.10 13.98
CA ILE A 64 -25.69 6.22 15.40
C ILE A 64 -26.21 7.65 15.74
N GLU A 65 -26.20 8.58 14.79
CA GLU A 65 -26.79 9.93 14.96
C GLU A 65 -28.21 10.06 14.39
#